data_AF-A0A536VE58-F1
#
_entry.id   AF-A0A536VE58-F1
#
_cell.length_a   1.000
_cell.length_b   1.000
_cell.length_c   1.000
_cell.angle_alpha   90.00
_cell.angle_beta   90.00
_cell.angle_gamma   90.00
#
_symmetry.space_group_name_H-M   'P 1'
#
loop_
_entity.id
_entity.type
_entity.pdbx_description
1 polymer ?
#
loop_
_entity_poly.entity_id
_entity_poly.type
_entity_poly.pdbx_seq_one_letter_code
_entity_poly.pdbx_strand_id
1 'polypeptide(L)'
;VQLARSRGVLTALDNTWGAGIAFNPFELGVDISMQALTKYASGGGDVLMGSVTTRDEALYARLKLTHMHIGFGVAANDAELVLRSLPTLAVRYAAQDRVGRTLAQWWAQRREVVQVLHPALAASPGHAQWSEL
;
A
#
# COMPACT_ATOMS: atom_id res chain seq x y z
N VAL A 1 0.91 13.47 9.60
CA VAL A 1 -0.52 13.57 9.93
C VAL A 1 -0.85 14.72 10.87
N GLN A 2 -0.28 14.76 12.08
CA GLN A 2 -0.60 15.80 13.08
C GLN A 2 -0.51 17.24 12.55
N LEU A 3 0.54 17.56 11.80
CA LEU A 3 0.71 18.88 11.18
C LEU A 3 -0.43 19.25 10.22
N ALA A 4 -0.84 18.32 9.35
CA ALA A 4 -1.94 18.53 8.41
C ALA A 4 -3.27 18.70 9.17
N ARG A 5 -3.51 17.85 10.18
CA ARG A 5 -4.69 17.95 11.05
C ARG A 5 -4.77 19.30 11.76
N SER A 6 -3.66 19.83 12.28
CA SER A 6 -3.62 21.15 12.93
C SER A 6 -4.00 22.32 12.00
N ARG A 7 -3.96 22.08 10.68
CA ARG A 7 -4.30 23.06 9.64
C ARG A 7 -5.62 22.73 8.92
N GLY A 8 -6.37 21.74 9.38
CA GLY A 8 -7.60 21.29 8.73
C GLY A 8 -7.37 20.70 7.32
N VAL A 9 -6.18 20.20 7.03
CA VAL A 9 -5.81 19.59 5.74
C VAL A 9 -5.98 18.08 5.83
N LEU A 10 -6.73 17.50 4.88
CA LEU A 10 -6.89 16.05 4.75
C LEU A 10 -5.57 15.37 4.36
N THR A 11 -5.36 14.18 4.90
CA THR A 11 -4.20 13.33 4.63
C THR A 11 -4.61 12.06 3.92
N ALA A 12 -3.91 11.74 2.83
CA ALA A 12 -4.03 10.48 2.12
C ALA A 12 -2.70 9.74 2.18
N LEU A 13 -2.75 8.43 2.41
CA LEU A 13 -1.60 7.53 2.35
C LEU A 13 -1.80 6.54 1.23
N ASP A 14 -0.88 6.51 0.27
CA ASP A 14 -0.77 5.38 -0.66
C ASP A 14 -0.17 4.19 0.10
N ASN A 15 -1.02 3.24 0.46
CA ASN A 15 -0.68 2.01 1.18
C ASN A 15 -0.48 0.82 0.24
N THR A 16 -0.10 1.07 -1.02
CA THR A 16 0.12 -0.01 -2.01
C THR A 16 1.18 -1.00 -1.55
N TRP A 17 2.33 -0.52 -1.05
CA TRP A 17 3.44 -1.39 -0.58
C TRP A 17 3.15 -2.11 0.74
N GLY A 18 2.29 -1.55 1.59
CA GLY A 18 1.80 -2.23 2.78
C GLY A 18 0.69 -3.26 2.47
N ALA A 19 0.19 -3.28 1.23
CA ALA A 19 -0.86 -4.20 0.75
C ALA A 19 -2.14 -4.25 1.59
N GLY A 20 -2.31 -3.32 2.55
CA GLY A 20 -3.41 -3.33 3.51
C GLY A 20 -3.28 -4.37 4.62
N ILE A 21 -2.17 -5.12 4.67
CA ILE A 21 -1.94 -6.20 5.64
C ILE A 21 -0.64 -6.07 6.41
N ALA A 22 0.29 -5.21 5.97
CA ALA A 22 1.55 -4.96 6.68
C ALA A 22 1.34 -4.12 7.94
N PHE A 23 0.44 -3.14 7.87
CA PHE A 23 0.02 -2.28 8.97
C PHE A 23 -1.34 -1.66 8.65
N ASN A 24 -2.04 -1.19 9.68
CA ASN A 24 -3.29 -0.46 9.52
C ASN A 24 -3.00 1.04 9.35
N PRO A 25 -3.23 1.63 8.16
CA PRO A 25 -2.87 3.02 7.90
C PRO A 25 -3.66 4.00 8.79
N PHE A 26 -4.88 3.62 9.21
CA PHE A 26 -5.72 4.48 10.00
C PHE A 26 -5.32 4.57 11.48
N GLU A 27 -4.43 3.68 11.95
CA GLU A 27 -3.80 3.80 13.27
C GLU A 27 -2.76 4.94 13.29
N LEU A 28 -2.19 5.28 12.13
CA LEU A 28 -1.33 6.45 11.94
C LEU A 28 -2.14 7.78 11.86
N GLY A 29 -3.47 7.68 11.93
CA GLY A 29 -4.39 8.82 11.94
C GLY A 29 -4.65 9.47 10.58
N VAL A 30 -4.29 8.80 9.48
CA VAL A 30 -4.60 9.30 8.13
C VAL A 30 -6.11 9.28 7.87
N ASP A 31 -6.58 10.18 7.01
CA ASP A 31 -8.01 10.30 6.68
C ASP A 31 -8.40 9.34 5.54
N ILE A 32 -7.48 9.12 4.60
CA ILE A 32 -7.68 8.29 3.41
C ILE A 32 -6.52 7.30 3.27
N SER A 33 -6.83 6.03 3.01
CA SER A 33 -5.88 5.03 2.53
C SER A 33 -6.19 4.70 1.08
N MET A 34 -5.20 4.80 0.20
CA MET A 34 -5.33 4.45 -1.22
C MET A 34 -4.46 3.24 -1.54
N GLN A 35 -4.84 2.44 -2.53
CA GLN A 35 -3.98 1.36 -3.05
C GLN A 35 -4.14 1.20 -4.55
N ALA A 36 -3.04 0.95 -5.24
CA ALA A 36 -3.05 0.35 -6.58
C ALA A 36 -3.26 -1.16 -6.42
N LEU A 37 -4.49 -1.61 -6.58
CA LEU A 37 -4.87 -3.03 -6.50
C LEU A 37 -4.24 -3.88 -7.61
N THR A 38 -3.78 -3.25 -8.68
CA THR A 38 -2.87 -3.83 -9.69
C THR A 38 -1.64 -4.52 -9.12
N LYS A 39 -1.19 -4.13 -7.92
CA LYS A 39 0.05 -4.63 -7.31
C LYS A 39 -0.24 -5.88 -6.49
N TYR A 40 -0.16 -5.77 -5.16
CA TYR A 40 -0.24 -6.92 -4.27
C TYR A 40 -1.62 -7.59 -4.30
N ALA A 41 -2.71 -6.83 -4.42
CA ALA A 41 -4.06 -7.39 -4.38
C ALA A 41 -4.36 -8.32 -5.58
N SER A 42 -4.13 -7.87 -6.82
CA SER A 42 -4.14 -8.73 -8.02
C SER A 42 -3.05 -9.80 -7.92
N GLY A 43 -1.80 -9.41 -7.64
CA GLY A 43 -0.66 -10.31 -7.52
C GLY A 43 -0.18 -10.92 -8.85
N GLY A 44 -1.02 -10.94 -9.89
CA GLY A 44 -0.72 -11.46 -11.23
C GLY A 44 -0.25 -10.41 -12.22
N GLY A 45 -0.43 -9.11 -11.92
CA GLY A 45 -0.12 -8.03 -12.86
C GLY A 45 -1.06 -7.98 -14.06
N ASP A 46 -2.25 -8.56 -13.92
CA ASP A 46 -3.26 -8.79 -14.96
C ASP A 46 -4.47 -7.85 -14.87
N VAL A 47 -4.55 -7.00 -13.84
CA VAL A 47 -5.68 -6.08 -13.60
C VAL A 47 -5.21 -4.65 -13.33
N LEU A 48 -5.85 -3.67 -13.96
CA LEU A 48 -5.69 -2.24 -13.66
C LEU A 48 -6.83 -1.75 -12.76
N MET A 49 -6.59 -1.68 -11.45
CA MET A 49 -7.61 -1.27 -10.48
C MET A 49 -6.99 -0.54 -9.28
N GLY A 50 -7.75 0.37 -8.67
CA GLY A 50 -7.38 1.09 -7.46
C GLY A 50 -8.48 1.05 -6.41
N SER A 51 -8.11 1.30 -5.15
CA SER A 51 -9.04 1.52 -4.05
C SER A 51 -8.73 2.82 -3.33
N VAL A 52 -9.78 3.43 -2.79
CA VAL A 52 -9.73 4.59 -1.90
C VAL A 52 -10.66 4.30 -0.74
N THR A 53 -10.11 4.25 0.46
CA THR A 53 -10.82 3.86 1.69
C THR A 53 -10.71 4.96 2.73
N THR A 54 -11.79 5.22 3.45
CA THR A 54 -11.86 6.15 4.60
C THR A 54 -12.75 5.54 5.70
N ARG A 55 -12.57 5.98 6.94
CA ARG A 55 -13.48 5.67 8.07
C ARG A 55 -14.53 6.75 8.33
N ASP A 56 -14.42 7.91 7.66
CA ASP A 56 -15.33 9.04 7.83
C ASP A 56 -16.44 8.99 6.77
N GLU A 57 -17.69 8.94 7.23
CA GLU A 57 -18.87 8.77 6.37
C GLU A 57 -19.12 9.99 5.48
N ALA A 58 -18.90 11.21 5.98
CA ALA A 58 -19.06 12.43 5.20
C ALA A 58 -18.00 12.53 4.10
N LEU A 59 -16.75 12.15 4.41
CA LEU A 59 -15.67 12.06 3.44
C LEU A 59 -15.94 10.95 2.41
N TYR A 60 -16.46 9.79 2.85
CA TYR A 60 -16.89 8.73 1.94
C TYR A 60 -17.94 9.23 0.94
N ALA A 61 -18.98 9.93 1.41
CA ALA A 61 -20.00 10.48 0.53
C ALA A 61 -19.42 11.44 -0.53
N ARG A 62 -18.47 12.30 -0.14
CA ARG A 62 -17.75 13.19 -1.06
C ARG A 62 -16.90 12.42 -2.07
N LEU A 63 -16.17 11.40 -1.64
CA LEU A 63 -15.36 10.53 -2.51
C LEU A 63 -16.24 9.80 -3.52
N LYS A 64 -17.36 9.22 -3.06
CA LYS A 64 -18.33 8.52 -3.91
C LYS A 64 -18.93 9.45 -4.97
N LEU A 65 -19.41 10.63 -4.59
CA LEU A 65 -19.93 11.61 -5.55
C LEU A 65 -18.89 12.03 -6.57
N THR A 66 -17.65 12.26 -6.13
CA THR A 66 -16.54 12.60 -7.02
C THR A 66 -16.25 11.47 -8.01
N HIS A 67 -16.17 10.22 -7.55
CA HIS A 67 -15.98 9.04 -8.39
C HIS A 67 -17.11 8.91 -9.44
N MET A 68 -18.36 9.10 -9.02
CA MET A 68 -19.53 9.08 -9.92
C MET A 68 -19.47 10.18 -10.99
N HIS A 69 -19.06 11.40 -10.63
CA HIS A 69 -18.98 12.52 -11.59
C HIS A 69 -17.80 12.39 -12.57
N ILE A 70 -16.65 11.89 -12.12
CA ILE A 70 -15.50 11.65 -13.00
C ILE A 70 -15.80 10.47 -13.94
N GLY A 71 -16.67 9.55 -13.54
CA GLY A 71 -17.07 8.41 -14.36
C GLY A 71 -16.01 7.32 -14.43
N PHE A 72 -15.07 7.29 -13.48
CA PHE A 72 -14.18 6.14 -13.33
C PHE A 72 -15.01 4.93 -12.93
N GLY A 73 -14.74 3.79 -13.56
CA GLY A 73 -15.41 2.52 -13.28
C GLY A 73 -14.41 1.38 -13.33
N VAL A 74 -14.79 0.26 -12.74
CA VAL A 74 -14.03 -0.99 -12.80
C VAL A 74 -14.86 -2.01 -13.57
N ALA A 75 -14.23 -2.79 -14.45
CA ALA A 75 -14.94 -3.88 -15.10
C ALA A 75 -15.32 -4.94 -14.06
N ALA A 76 -16.49 -5.57 -14.23
CA ALA A 76 -16.94 -6.63 -13.32
C ALA A 76 -15.92 -7.78 -13.25
N ASN A 77 -15.33 -8.15 -14.39
CA ASN A 77 -14.31 -9.19 -14.47
C ASN A 77 -13.01 -8.78 -13.75
N ASP A 78 -12.61 -7.51 -13.81
CA ASP A 78 -11.44 -7.00 -13.07
C ASP A 78 -11.67 -7.10 -11.56
N ALA A 79 -12.86 -6.73 -11.10
CA ALA A 79 -13.26 -6.87 -9.70
C ALA A 79 -13.28 -8.35 -9.27
N GLU A 80 -13.82 -9.25 -10.09
CA GLU A 80 -13.81 -10.70 -9.86
C GLU A 80 -12.39 -11.25 -9.73
N LEU A 81 -11.49 -10.90 -10.66
CA LEU A 81 -10.09 -11.34 -10.65
C LEU A 81 -9.35 -10.91 -9.38
N VAL A 82 -9.59 -9.68 -8.92
CA VAL A 82 -9.01 -9.20 -7.66
C VAL A 82 -9.61 -9.93 -6.48
N LEU A 83 -10.94 -10.08 -6.40
CA LEU A 83 -11.61 -10.81 -5.33
C LEU A 83 -11.15 -12.27 -5.24
N ARG A 84 -10.93 -12.94 -6.37
CA ARG A 84 -10.34 -14.29 -6.43
C ARG A 84 -8.92 -14.35 -5.86
N SER A 85 -8.15 -13.27 -6.02
CA SER A 85 -6.73 -13.22 -5.67
C SER A 85 -6.48 -12.80 -4.21
N LEU A 86 -7.42 -12.09 -3.59
CA LEU A 86 -7.33 -11.60 -2.20
C LEU A 86 -7.11 -12.70 -1.15
N PRO A 87 -7.78 -13.88 -1.19
CA PRO A 87 -7.56 -14.94 -0.20
C PRO A 87 -6.10 -15.43 -0.11
N THR A 88 -5.32 -15.29 -1.18
CA THR A 88 -3.90 -15.68 -1.22
C THR A 88 -2.94 -14.53 -0.91
N LEU A 89 -3.45 -13.32 -0.66
CA LEU A 89 -2.63 -12.11 -0.47
C LEU A 89 -1.62 -12.28 0.66
N ALA A 90 -2.05 -12.78 1.82
CA ALA A 90 -1.18 -12.92 2.99
C ALA A 90 0.01 -13.86 2.73
N VAL A 91 -0.24 -15.03 2.12
CA VAL A 91 0.83 -16.00 1.84
C VAL A 91 1.78 -15.49 0.75
N ARG A 92 1.28 -14.77 -0.26
CA ARG A 92 2.10 -14.15 -1.30
C ARG A 92 2.96 -13.02 -0.72
N TYR A 93 2.38 -12.16 0.10
CA TYR A 93 3.08 -11.04 0.74
C TYR A 93 4.20 -11.54 1.65
N ALA A 94 3.93 -12.55 2.50
CA ALA A 94 4.94 -13.14 3.37
C ALA A 94 6.09 -13.79 2.58
N ALA A 95 5.78 -14.48 1.48
CA ALA A 95 6.80 -15.05 0.61
C ALA A 95 7.66 -13.95 -0.07
N GLN A 96 7.03 -12.90 -0.56
CA GLN A 96 7.71 -11.75 -1.17
C GLN A 96 8.59 -11.00 -0.17
N ASP A 97 8.11 -10.76 1.05
CA ASP A 97 8.90 -10.14 2.13
C ASP A 97 10.13 -10.99 2.48
N ARG A 98 9.94 -12.29 2.71
CA ARG A 98 11.04 -13.21 3.02
C ARG A 98 12.10 -13.20 1.92
N VAL A 99 11.70 -13.35 0.65
CA VAL A 99 12.63 -13.35 -0.48
C VAL A 99 13.30 -11.98 -0.64
N GLY A 100 12.54 -10.89 -0.51
CA GLY A 100 13.04 -9.52 -0.60
C GLY A 100 14.13 -9.23 0.44
N ARG A 101 13.91 -9.63 1.70
CA ARG A 101 14.92 -9.49 2.77
C ARG A 101 16.16 -10.33 2.52
N THR A 102 16.01 -11.59 2.09
CA THR A 102 17.16 -12.45 1.76
C THR A 102 18.00 -11.85 0.64
N LEU A 103 17.36 -11.37 -0.42
CA LEU A 103 18.05 -10.70 -1.53
C LEU A 103 18.71 -9.39 -1.08
N ALA A 104 18.03 -8.57 -0.27
CA ALA A 104 18.59 -7.33 0.23
C ALA A 104 19.85 -7.56 1.07
N GLN A 105 19.85 -8.57 1.94
CA GLN A 105 21.01 -8.96 2.73
C GLN A 105 22.16 -9.47 1.85
N TRP A 106 21.85 -10.30 0.85
CA TRP A 106 22.83 -10.81 -0.08
C TRP A 106 23.48 -9.69 -0.90
N TRP A 107 22.68 -8.78 -1.47
CA TRP A 107 23.16 -7.63 -2.22
C TRP A 107 24.00 -6.67 -1.37
N ALA A 108 23.69 -6.54 -0.07
CA ALA A 108 24.46 -5.69 0.83
C ALA A 108 25.91 -6.18 1.06
N GLN A 109 26.22 -7.43 0.71
CA GLN A 109 27.57 -8.01 0.82
C GLN A 109 28.37 -7.90 -0.49
N ARG A 110 27.76 -7.42 -1.57
CA ARG A 110 28.36 -7.37 -2.91
C ARG A 110 29.23 -6.12 -3.06
N ARG A 111 30.50 -6.29 -3.43
CA ARG A 111 31.46 -5.18 -3.60
C ARG A 111 31.11 -4.27 -4.78
N GLU A 112 30.38 -4.79 -5.76
CA GLU A 112 29.90 -4.05 -6.92
C GLU A 112 28.66 -3.19 -6.64
N VAL A 113 27.99 -3.38 -5.49
CA VAL A 113 26.80 -2.61 -5.12
C VAL A 113 27.19 -1.47 -4.20
N VAL A 114 26.93 -0.24 -4.64
CA VAL A 114 27.20 0.97 -3.85
C VAL A 114 26.23 1.10 -2.67
N GLN A 115 24.95 0.73 -2.86
CA GLN A 115 23.93 0.84 -1.83
C GLN A 115 22.75 -0.10 -2.10
N VAL A 116 22.18 -0.65 -1.03
CA VAL A 116 20.89 -1.36 -1.06
C VAL A 116 19.87 -0.55 -0.28
N LEU A 117 18.72 -0.26 -0.92
CA LEU A 117 17.61 0.46 -0.32
C LEU A 117 16.47 -0.52 -0.04
N HIS A 118 16.47 -1.08 1.16
CA HIS A 118 15.39 -1.97 1.62
C HIS A 118 15.01 -1.61 3.06
N PRO A 119 13.74 -1.31 3.38
CA PRO A 119 13.34 -0.80 4.70
C PRO A 119 13.79 -1.69 5.88
N ALA A 120 13.87 -3.00 5.67
CA ALA A 120 14.38 -3.96 6.65
C ALA A 120 15.86 -3.83 7.05
N LEU A 121 16.69 -3.14 6.25
CA LEU A 121 18.11 -2.99 6.55
C LEU A 121 18.33 -1.77 7.44
N ALA A 122 19.09 -1.92 8.52
CA ALA A 122 19.34 -0.84 9.49
C ALA A 122 19.99 0.41 8.86
N ALA A 123 20.78 0.22 7.79
CA ALA A 123 21.43 1.30 7.06
C ALA A 123 20.50 2.02 6.06
N SER A 124 19.30 1.50 5.80
CA SER A 124 18.36 2.13 4.86
C SER A 124 17.73 3.37 5.47
N PRO A 125 17.62 4.47 4.71
CA PRO A 125 16.84 5.63 5.12
C PRO A 125 15.40 5.21 5.48
N GLY A 126 14.90 5.68 6.61
CA GLY A 126 13.55 5.37 7.07
C GLY A 126 13.42 4.05 7.85
N HIS A 127 14.49 3.29 8.08
CA HIS A 127 14.44 2.02 8.82
C HIS A 127 13.82 2.16 10.21
N ALA A 128 14.24 3.19 10.97
CA ALA A 128 13.74 3.41 12.33
C ALA A 128 12.21 3.57 12.36
N GLN A 129 11.67 4.39 11.46
CA GLN A 129 10.23 4.57 11.33
C GLN A 129 9.54 3.31 10.84
N TRP A 130 10.15 2.59 9.89
CA TRP A 130 9.63 1.33 9.38
C TRP A 130 9.56 0.24 10.46
N SER A 131 10.56 0.18 11.36
CA SER A 131 10.61 -0.83 12.43
C SER A 131 9.60 -0.60 13.56
N GLU A 132 9.01 0.59 13.63
CA GLU A 132 7.98 0.96 14.59
C GLU A 132 6.54 0.75 14.05
N LEU A 133 6.40 0.41 12.77
CA LEU A 133 5.13 0.06 12.11
C LEU A 133 4.80 -1.44 12.29
#